data_AF-A0A0N5CH08-F1
#
_entry.id   AF-A0A0N5CH08-F1
#
_cell.length_a   1.000
_cell.length_b   1.000
_cell.length_c   1.000
_cell.angle_alpha   90.00
_cell.angle_beta   90.00
_cell.angle_gamma   90.00
#
_symmetry.space_group_name_H-M   'P 1'
#
loop_
_entity.id
_entity.type
_entity.pdbx_description
1 polymer ?
#
loop_
_entity_poly.entity_id
_entity_poly.type
_entity_poly.pdbx_seq_one_letter_code
_entity_poly.pdbx_strand_id
1 'polypeptide(L)'
;MIKFLNHLKYFKTNQLWNLYRPIVFSKNDVSSFDNKRVRNIYEGNHGNNYNNYWNHFVGYKKILLCGTLLLSIKEFFENESIKLDDDPLKDMVKQSWLHTKRKKYDLAISILHRALKLAHDQKNEMIKTRIYLEMGDVYSLSNDDNAEDLYKLVLQRLSTLHNISNSHPSYITTSIKLASVLGDKGNIHDADVGFKHCITKQKENINKIEKELNGEINNEILNAKALYGYALNAYSHFLVKNGGDKLMNEAQSYINDAIELSNEIYGENSQSTLHLINNFAAVCIMNNYFDIAKKYLEEAIKSIEKNKEIEEIVIGMYCNLAEALYHTGNSREAGNFARKAIISSKKLSKNVHSFALSYGEELRNTMKKDHRYEKKWFFF
;
A
#
# COMPACT_ATOMS: atom_id res chain seq x y z
N MET A 1 -25.55 -33.93 -5.19
CA MET A 1 -24.46 -34.61 -5.93
C MET A 1 -24.51 -34.09 -7.36
N ILE A 2 -23.38 -33.70 -7.95
CA ILE A 2 -23.21 -32.98 -9.24
C ILE A 2 -23.34 -31.44 -9.14
N LYS A 3 -22.36 -30.81 -8.47
CA LYS A 3 -21.93 -29.42 -8.68
C LYS A 3 -20.40 -29.42 -8.72
N PHE A 4 -19.83 -29.83 -9.83
CA PHE A 4 -18.41 -29.71 -10.16
C PHE A 4 -18.32 -29.75 -11.68
N LEU A 5 -17.49 -28.91 -12.30
CA LEU A 5 -17.15 -28.83 -13.74
C LEU A 5 -17.98 -27.89 -14.64
N ASN A 6 -17.95 -26.56 -14.42
CA ASN A 6 -18.27 -25.66 -15.54
C ASN A 6 -17.63 -24.26 -15.54
N HIS A 7 -16.39 -24.08 -15.08
CA HIS A 7 -15.66 -22.83 -15.34
C HIS A 7 -14.17 -23.04 -15.68
N LEU A 8 -13.95 -23.73 -16.80
CA LEU A 8 -12.69 -23.72 -17.55
C LEU A 8 -13.02 -23.47 -19.02
N LYS A 9 -13.09 -22.20 -19.41
CA LYS A 9 -13.05 -21.69 -20.80
C LYS A 9 -13.11 -20.16 -20.74
N TYR A 10 -12.01 -19.47 -21.06
CA TYR A 10 -11.92 -18.33 -21.99
C TYR A 10 -10.48 -17.72 -21.97
N PHE A 11 -9.72 -18.13 -23.00
CA PHE A 11 -8.66 -17.46 -23.78
C PHE A 11 -7.20 -17.18 -23.32
N LYS A 12 -6.33 -17.54 -24.28
CA LYS A 12 -4.88 -17.37 -24.43
C LYS A 12 -4.57 -16.19 -25.37
N THR A 13 -3.41 -15.56 -25.11
CA THR A 13 -2.44 -14.85 -26.00
C THR A 13 -2.67 -13.43 -26.52
N ASN A 14 -1.78 -12.55 -26.02
CA ASN A 14 -1.00 -11.45 -26.64
C ASN A 14 -1.69 -10.21 -27.22
N GLN A 15 -1.76 -9.15 -26.39
CA GLN A 15 -1.08 -7.87 -26.60
C GLN A 15 -0.86 -7.22 -25.20
N LEU A 16 0.41 -7.07 -24.84
CA LEU A 16 0.94 -6.64 -23.53
C LEU A 16 0.80 -5.12 -23.30
N TRP A 17 0.93 -4.72 -22.02
CA TRP A 17 1.06 -3.36 -21.45
C TRP A 17 -0.23 -2.71 -20.91
N ASN A 18 -0.38 -2.63 -19.57
CA ASN A 18 -0.63 -1.39 -18.79
C ASN A 18 -1.13 -1.60 -17.33
N LEU A 19 -0.20 -1.39 -16.38
CA LEU A 19 -0.27 -0.60 -15.13
C LEU A 19 -1.04 -1.06 -13.86
N TYR A 20 -0.23 -1.31 -12.82
CA TYR A 20 -0.52 -1.15 -11.39
C TYR A 20 -0.76 0.33 -11.05
N ARG A 21 -1.73 0.60 -10.17
CA ARG A 21 -2.06 1.88 -9.49
C ARG A 21 -3.32 1.61 -8.68
N PRO A 22 -3.69 2.43 -7.68
CA PRO A 22 -5.11 2.50 -7.40
C PRO A 22 -5.81 3.00 -8.71
N ILE A 23 -6.34 2.12 -9.61
CA ILE A 23 -7.55 2.28 -10.53
C ILE A 23 -8.00 3.70 -10.30
N VAL A 24 -7.46 4.58 -11.12
CA VAL A 24 -8.23 5.02 -12.26
C VAL A 24 -7.27 5.08 -13.45
N PHE A 25 -7.80 4.60 -14.56
CA PHE A 25 -7.30 4.69 -15.91
C PHE A 25 -6.87 6.12 -16.30
N SER A 26 -5.80 6.24 -17.08
CA SER A 26 -5.57 7.42 -17.92
C SER A 26 -6.34 7.24 -19.23
N LYS A 27 -7.25 8.15 -19.57
CA LYS A 27 -7.58 8.43 -20.97
C LYS A 27 -6.42 9.25 -21.53
N ASN A 28 -5.74 8.74 -22.55
CA ASN A 28 -5.09 9.65 -23.50
C ASN A 28 -6.13 9.98 -24.57
N ASP A 29 -6.59 11.23 -24.56
CA ASP A 29 -7.04 11.86 -25.79
C ASP A 29 -5.79 12.10 -26.64
N VAL A 30 -5.76 11.46 -27.80
CA VAL A 30 -4.89 11.88 -28.90
C VAL A 30 -5.51 13.15 -29.48
N SER A 31 -4.89 14.30 -29.19
CA SER A 31 -5.00 15.44 -30.10
C SER A 31 -3.70 16.23 -30.09
N SER A 32 -3.17 16.42 -31.30
CA SER A 32 -1.95 17.15 -31.69
C SER A 32 -0.63 16.37 -31.56
N PHE A 33 -0.38 15.48 -32.53
CA PHE A 33 0.88 15.55 -33.26
C PHE A 33 0.58 15.45 -34.75
N ASP A 34 0.88 16.55 -35.42
CA ASP A 34 0.76 16.73 -36.86
C ASP A 34 1.89 15.93 -37.54
N ASN A 35 1.56 14.90 -38.32
CA ASN A 35 2.37 14.56 -39.48
C ASN A 35 1.59 13.72 -40.51
N LYS A 36 1.56 14.29 -41.71
CA LYS A 36 0.99 13.76 -42.95
C LYS A 36 1.53 12.36 -43.29
N ARG A 37 0.66 11.56 -43.94
CA ARG A 37 0.81 10.16 -44.43
C ARG A 37 0.49 9.15 -43.32
N VAL A 38 -0.64 8.46 -43.34
CA VAL A 38 -1.08 7.54 -44.40
C VAL A 38 -2.60 7.57 -44.52
N ARG A 39 -3.07 7.81 -45.74
CA ARG A 39 -4.47 7.77 -46.17
C ARG A 39 -4.89 6.33 -46.41
N ASN A 40 -6.17 6.08 -46.11
CA ASN A 40 -7.04 5.09 -46.71
C ASN A 40 -6.73 3.62 -46.40
N ILE A 41 -7.73 2.91 -45.87
CA ILE A 41 -8.45 1.85 -46.60
C ILE A 41 -9.45 1.12 -45.65
N TYR A 42 -10.70 1.05 -46.13
CA TYR A 42 -11.90 0.30 -45.70
C TYR A 42 -12.84 0.83 -44.59
N GLU A 43 -13.94 1.41 -45.08
CA GLU A 43 -15.27 1.49 -44.46
C GLU A 43 -15.96 0.10 -44.40
N GLY A 44 -16.92 -0.07 -43.48
CA GLY A 44 -17.79 -1.25 -43.46
C GLY A 44 -18.73 -1.36 -42.25
N ASN A 45 -19.94 -0.83 -42.43
CA ASN A 45 -21.17 -0.81 -41.62
C ASN A 45 -21.59 -1.99 -40.69
N HIS A 46 -22.40 -1.59 -39.70
CA HIS A 46 -23.53 -2.28 -39.01
C HIS A 46 -23.32 -3.29 -37.86
N GLY A 47 -23.94 -2.97 -36.70
CA GLY A 47 -25.06 -3.78 -36.20
C GLY A 47 -24.95 -4.46 -34.83
N ASN A 48 -25.71 -3.92 -33.87
CA ASN A 48 -26.41 -4.59 -32.76
C ASN A 48 -25.68 -5.03 -31.47
N ASN A 49 -26.11 -4.36 -30.39
CA ASN A 49 -26.54 -4.91 -29.09
C ASN A 49 -25.80 -6.14 -28.59
N TYR A 50 -24.80 -5.93 -27.74
CA TYR A 50 -24.50 -6.67 -26.51
C TYR A 50 -23.26 -6.01 -25.92
N ASN A 51 -23.41 -5.03 -25.02
CA ASN A 51 -22.34 -4.55 -24.12
C ASN A 51 -22.89 -3.47 -23.16
N ASN A 52 -23.69 -3.86 -22.17
CA ASN A 52 -24.11 -2.96 -21.09
C ASN A 52 -23.89 -3.52 -19.67
N TYR A 53 -23.03 -4.53 -19.52
CA TYR A 53 -22.66 -5.09 -18.21
C TYR A 53 -21.17 -4.94 -17.84
N TRP A 54 -20.46 -4.01 -18.48
CA TRP A 54 -19.04 -3.72 -18.23
C TRP A 54 -18.71 -2.25 -17.91
N ASN A 55 -19.73 -1.39 -17.74
CA ASN A 55 -19.54 0.05 -17.51
C ASN A 55 -19.82 0.55 -16.07
N HIS A 56 -19.84 -0.34 -15.07
CA HIS A 56 -20.00 0.06 -13.66
C HIS A 56 -18.88 -0.33 -12.70
N PHE A 57 -17.74 -0.82 -13.21
CA PHE A 57 -16.59 -1.23 -12.39
C PHE A 57 -15.31 -0.38 -12.57
N VAL A 58 -15.37 0.74 -13.29
CA VAL A 58 -14.17 1.50 -13.72
C VAL A 58 -13.89 2.79 -12.90
N GLY A 59 -14.67 3.08 -11.86
CA GLY A 59 -14.55 4.33 -11.09
C GLY A 59 -13.57 4.35 -9.90
N TYR A 60 -13.20 3.20 -9.30
CA TYR A 60 -12.72 3.19 -7.91
C TYR A 60 -11.60 2.19 -7.58
N LYS A 61 -10.36 2.58 -7.77
CA LYS A 61 -9.33 2.31 -6.74
C LYS A 61 -8.79 3.65 -6.21
N LYS A 62 -9.20 4.84 -6.69
CA LYS A 62 -8.58 6.13 -6.29
C LYS A 62 -8.78 6.55 -4.82
N ILE A 63 -9.52 5.82 -3.99
CA ILE A 63 -9.92 6.29 -2.64
C ILE A 63 -9.61 5.26 -1.52
N LEU A 64 -8.78 4.23 -1.76
CA LEU A 64 -8.39 3.26 -0.70
C LEU A 64 -6.89 3.24 -0.35
N LEU A 65 -6.15 4.30 -0.64
CA LEU A 65 -4.71 4.42 -0.31
C LEU A 65 -4.40 5.68 0.51
N CYS A 66 -5.15 5.92 1.59
CA CYS A 66 -4.83 7.01 2.53
C CYS A 66 -3.62 6.73 3.45
N GLY A 67 -2.87 5.65 3.22
CA GLY A 67 -1.60 5.42 3.89
C GLY A 67 -0.81 4.35 3.16
N THR A 68 -0.27 4.66 1.98
CA THR A 68 0.75 3.78 1.38
C THR A 68 1.83 3.51 2.43
N LEU A 69 2.16 2.23 2.64
CA LEU A 69 3.17 1.66 3.53
C LEU A 69 4.42 2.54 3.79
N LEU A 70 4.84 3.34 2.79
CA LEU A 70 5.97 4.28 2.88
C LEU A 70 5.75 5.46 3.86
N LEU A 71 4.51 5.90 4.07
CA LEU A 71 4.19 6.94 5.07
C LEU A 71 4.10 6.34 6.47
N SER A 72 3.54 5.13 6.62
CA SER A 72 3.46 4.47 7.91
C SER A 72 4.85 4.12 8.43
N ILE A 73 5.82 3.71 7.62
CA ILE A 73 7.19 3.42 8.12
C ILE A 73 7.83 4.67 8.73
N LYS A 74 7.66 5.86 8.14
CA LYS A 74 8.28 7.08 8.66
C LYS A 74 7.48 7.70 9.81
N GLU A 75 6.15 7.67 9.77
CA GLU A 75 5.29 8.02 10.92
C GLU A 75 5.46 7.02 12.09
N PHE A 76 5.85 5.77 11.80
CA PHE A 76 6.24 4.73 12.77
C PHE A 76 7.60 5.00 13.43
N PHE A 77 8.47 5.83 12.82
CA PHE A 77 9.78 6.19 13.37
C PHE A 77 9.90 7.67 13.80
N GLU A 78 9.04 8.60 13.35
CA GLU A 78 9.16 10.04 13.65
C GLU A 78 7.78 10.66 13.96
N ASN A 79 7.59 11.06 15.22
CA ASN A 79 6.39 11.75 15.72
C ASN A 79 6.69 13.24 16.02
N GLU A 80 7.43 13.91 15.14
CA GLU A 80 7.71 15.35 15.26
C GLU A 80 7.19 16.16 14.07
N SER A 81 6.49 17.25 14.38
CA SER A 81 6.10 18.30 13.43
C SER A 81 7.29 18.73 12.59
N ILE A 82 7.17 18.67 11.26
CA ILE A 82 8.26 18.97 10.32
C ILE A 82 8.69 20.43 10.47
N LYS A 83 9.76 20.67 11.23
CA LYS A 83 10.53 21.92 11.17
C LYS A 83 11.52 21.81 10.01
N LEU A 84 11.64 22.86 9.20
CA LEU A 84 12.67 22.95 8.15
C LEU A 84 14.02 23.13 8.86
N ASP A 85 15.02 22.32 8.52
CA ASP A 85 16.36 22.39 9.14
C ASP A 85 17.25 23.37 8.37
N ASP A 86 18.30 23.88 9.01
CA ASP A 86 19.27 24.80 8.38
C ASP A 86 20.17 24.13 7.31
N ASP A 87 20.17 22.79 7.23
CA ASP A 87 20.93 22.03 6.22
C ASP A 87 20.18 21.94 4.88
N PRO A 88 20.70 22.53 3.77
CA PRO A 88 20.07 22.50 2.46
C PRO A 88 19.75 21.08 1.95
N LEU A 89 20.58 20.08 2.24
CA LEU A 89 20.34 18.71 1.77
C LEU A 89 19.14 18.08 2.50
N LYS A 90 19.10 18.25 3.82
CA LYS A 90 18.01 17.74 4.65
C LYS A 90 16.68 18.41 4.30
N ASP A 91 16.72 19.71 4.03
CA ASP A 91 15.56 20.46 3.53
C ASP A 91 15.05 19.91 2.19
N MET A 92 15.93 19.69 1.20
CA MET A 92 15.52 19.17 -0.10
C MET A 92 14.92 17.76 -0.03
N VAL A 93 15.45 16.88 0.83
CA VAL A 93 14.87 15.55 1.07
C VAL A 93 13.49 15.66 1.75
N LYS A 94 13.29 16.62 2.66
CA LYS A 94 11.96 16.88 3.25
C LYS A 94 10.98 17.42 2.21
N GLN A 95 11.41 18.34 1.35
CA GLN A 95 10.58 18.87 0.27
C GLN A 95 10.16 17.77 -0.70
N SER A 96 11.08 16.89 -1.11
CA SER A 96 10.75 15.78 -1.99
C SER A 96 9.70 14.87 -1.34
N TRP A 97 9.83 14.55 -0.05
CA TRP A 97 8.83 13.79 0.70
C TRP A 97 7.45 14.46 0.73
N LEU A 98 7.39 15.78 0.97
CA LEU A 98 6.13 16.55 0.93
C LEU A 98 5.48 16.50 -0.46
N HIS A 99 6.27 16.60 -1.52
CA HIS A 99 5.80 16.48 -2.90
C HIS A 99 5.32 15.06 -3.19
N THR A 100 6.01 14.03 -2.71
CA THR A 100 5.60 12.62 -2.80
C THR A 100 4.27 12.37 -2.09
N LYS A 101 4.07 12.91 -0.88
CA LYS A 101 2.79 12.83 -0.15
C LYS A 101 1.63 13.45 -0.94
N ARG A 102 1.92 14.49 -1.73
CA ARG A 102 0.97 15.16 -2.63
C ARG A 102 0.88 14.50 -4.02
N LYS A 103 1.51 13.34 -4.22
CA LYS A 103 1.57 12.59 -5.49
C LYS A 103 2.19 13.38 -6.66
N LYS A 104 3.04 14.36 -6.35
CA LYS A 104 3.79 15.16 -7.32
C LYS A 104 5.16 14.53 -7.55
N TYR A 105 5.18 13.32 -8.10
CA TYR A 105 6.38 12.49 -8.18
C TYR A 105 7.50 13.11 -9.03
N ASP A 106 7.17 13.70 -10.19
CA ASP A 106 8.18 14.34 -11.06
C ASP A 106 8.90 15.49 -10.33
N LEU A 107 8.15 16.29 -9.57
CA LEU A 107 8.72 17.36 -8.76
C LEU A 107 9.61 16.82 -7.65
N ALA A 108 9.18 15.76 -6.95
CA ALA A 108 9.98 15.10 -5.92
C ALA A 108 11.31 14.56 -6.49
N ILE A 109 11.27 13.86 -7.64
CA ILE A 109 12.45 13.38 -8.35
C ILE A 109 13.35 14.55 -8.79
N SER A 110 12.78 15.65 -9.31
CA SER A 110 13.56 16.84 -9.71
C SER A 110 14.32 17.48 -8.54
N ILE A 111 13.75 17.43 -7.34
CA ILE A 111 14.38 17.94 -6.11
C ILE A 111 15.48 16.98 -5.67
N LEU A 112 15.21 15.67 -5.71
CA LEU A 112 16.21 14.64 -5.35
C LEU A 112 17.42 14.64 -6.28
N HIS A 113 17.25 14.88 -7.58
CA HIS A 113 18.38 15.07 -8.49
C HIS A 113 19.23 16.29 -8.14
N ARG A 114 18.61 17.41 -7.74
CA ARG A 114 19.34 18.59 -7.27
C ARG A 114 20.08 18.29 -5.96
N ALA A 115 19.46 17.55 -5.04
CA ALA A 115 20.10 17.12 -3.79
C ALA A 115 21.28 16.19 -4.08
N LEU A 116 21.13 15.28 -5.06
CA LEU A 116 22.20 14.37 -5.47
C LEU A 116 23.41 15.13 -6.02
N LYS A 117 23.18 16.20 -6.79
CA LYS A 117 24.25 17.08 -7.29
C LYS A 117 25.01 17.72 -6.14
N LEU A 118 24.31 18.29 -5.15
CA LEU A 118 24.95 18.86 -3.96
C LEU A 118 25.76 17.81 -3.17
N ALA A 119 25.21 16.60 -2.99
CA ALA A 119 25.90 15.52 -2.30
C ALA A 119 27.14 15.03 -3.06
N HIS A 120 27.12 15.10 -4.40
CA HIS A 120 28.28 14.84 -5.26
C HIS A 120 29.36 15.91 -5.06
N ASP A 121 28.99 17.19 -5.07
CA ASP A 121 29.93 18.30 -4.87
C ASP A 121 30.59 18.24 -3.47
N GLN A 122 29.84 17.79 -2.46
CA GLN A 122 30.35 17.54 -1.11
C GLN A 122 31.16 16.26 -0.96
N LYS A 123 31.26 15.42 -2.02
CA LYS A 123 31.92 14.11 -1.99
C LYS A 123 31.42 13.18 -0.88
N ASN A 124 30.14 13.30 -0.48
CA ASN A 124 29.56 12.51 0.60
C ASN A 124 28.82 11.28 0.04
N GLU A 125 29.52 10.15 -0.01
CA GLU A 125 28.98 8.92 -0.59
C GLU A 125 27.82 8.30 0.20
N MET A 126 27.76 8.51 1.51
CA MET A 126 26.65 8.05 2.35
C MET A 126 25.37 8.81 2.02
N ILE A 127 25.46 10.15 1.92
CA ILE A 127 24.31 10.99 1.54
C ILE A 127 23.82 10.64 0.14
N LYS A 128 24.73 10.45 -0.84
CA LYS A 128 24.34 10.00 -2.19
C LYS A 128 23.55 8.69 -2.13
N THR A 129 23.99 7.73 -1.31
CA THR A 129 23.31 6.44 -1.12
C THR A 129 21.93 6.62 -0.52
N ARG A 130 21.78 7.52 0.46
CA ARG A 130 20.47 7.86 1.01
C ARG A 130 19.56 8.50 -0.04
N ILE A 131 20.07 9.42 -0.85
CA ILE A 131 19.28 10.06 -1.91
C ILE A 131 18.83 9.05 -2.98
N TYR A 132 19.68 8.09 -3.36
CA TYR A 132 19.26 7.00 -4.25
C TYR A 132 18.13 6.15 -3.65
N LEU A 133 18.18 5.89 -2.33
CA LEU A 133 17.09 5.19 -1.64
C LEU A 133 15.79 6.00 -1.68
N GLU A 134 15.84 7.30 -1.41
CA GLU A 134 14.67 8.18 -1.50
C GLU A 134 14.13 8.24 -2.94
N MET A 135 14.99 8.28 -3.96
CA MET A 135 14.56 8.21 -5.36
C MET A 135 13.89 6.88 -5.66
N GLY A 136 14.46 5.76 -5.18
CA GLY A 136 13.86 4.43 -5.30
C GLY A 136 12.46 4.37 -4.69
N ASP A 137 12.27 4.98 -3.52
CA ASP A 137 10.96 5.09 -2.86
C ASP A 137 9.95 5.88 -3.71
N VAL A 138 10.37 7.01 -4.28
CA VAL A 138 9.51 7.82 -5.16
C VAL A 138 9.15 7.08 -6.44
N TYR A 139 10.12 6.42 -7.09
CA TYR A 139 9.88 5.63 -8.28
C TYR A 139 8.99 4.42 -8.00
N SER A 140 9.17 3.77 -6.85
CA SER A 140 8.31 2.68 -6.42
C SER A 140 6.87 3.16 -6.25
N LEU A 141 6.65 4.35 -5.67
CA LEU A 141 5.31 4.95 -5.55
C LEU A 141 4.70 5.40 -6.87
N SER A 142 5.52 5.82 -7.84
CA SER A 142 5.04 6.19 -9.18
C SER A 142 4.85 5.00 -10.11
N ASN A 143 5.20 3.78 -9.68
CA ASN A 143 5.28 2.55 -10.48
C ASN A 143 6.21 2.69 -11.68
N ASP A 144 7.37 3.28 -11.43
CA ASP A 144 8.43 3.41 -12.41
C ASP A 144 9.43 2.26 -12.25
N ASP A 145 9.84 1.67 -13.38
CA ASP A 145 10.70 0.49 -13.41
C ASP A 145 12.09 0.74 -12.78
N ASN A 146 12.53 2.00 -12.72
CA ASN A 146 13.81 2.42 -12.14
C ASN A 146 13.94 2.13 -10.63
N ALA A 147 12.82 1.88 -9.93
CA ALA A 147 12.84 1.60 -8.49
C ALA A 147 13.70 0.37 -8.15
N GLU A 148 13.59 -0.70 -8.94
CA GLU A 148 14.33 -1.94 -8.74
C GLU A 148 15.84 -1.71 -8.84
N ASP A 149 16.27 -1.03 -9.91
CA ASP A 149 17.68 -0.76 -10.17
C ASP A 149 18.29 0.14 -9.09
N LEU A 150 17.52 1.12 -8.59
CA LEU A 150 17.97 1.97 -7.49
C LEU A 150 18.10 1.21 -6.18
N TYR A 151 17.17 0.31 -5.84
CA TYR A 151 17.33 -0.50 -4.63
C TYR A 151 18.51 -1.47 -4.75
N LYS A 152 18.71 -2.10 -5.90
CA LYS A 152 19.91 -2.94 -6.16
C LYS A 152 21.19 -2.11 -6.02
N LEU A 153 21.24 -0.91 -6.59
CA LEU A 153 22.36 0.02 -6.45
C LEU A 153 22.59 0.40 -4.99
N VAL A 154 21.55 0.70 -4.23
CA VAL A 154 21.67 1.03 -2.80
C VAL A 154 22.24 -0.15 -2.03
N LEU A 155 21.73 -1.38 -2.22
CA LEU A 155 22.27 -2.57 -1.56
C LEU A 155 23.74 -2.80 -1.92
N GLN A 156 24.10 -2.69 -3.19
CA GLN A 156 25.49 -2.79 -3.64
C GLN A 156 26.37 -1.74 -2.96
N ARG A 157 25.94 -0.47 -2.90
CA ARG A 157 26.69 0.61 -2.24
C ARG A 157 26.82 0.39 -0.73
N LEU A 158 25.75 -0.03 -0.06
CA LEU A 158 25.78 -0.37 1.37
C LEU A 158 26.86 -1.43 1.65
N SER A 159 26.91 -2.52 0.88
CA SER A 159 27.90 -3.57 1.11
C SER A 159 29.32 -3.19 0.67
N THR A 160 29.48 -2.64 -0.54
CA THR A 160 30.81 -2.47 -1.15
C THR A 160 31.51 -1.17 -0.77
N LEU A 161 30.76 -0.09 -0.61
CA LEU A 161 31.31 1.24 -0.35
C LEU A 161 31.31 1.57 1.14
N HIS A 162 30.27 1.14 1.85
CA HIS A 162 30.06 1.48 3.26
C HIS A 162 30.35 0.33 4.21
N ASN A 163 30.68 -0.86 3.69
CA ASN A 163 30.95 -2.08 4.48
C ASN A 163 29.82 -2.41 5.47
N ILE A 164 28.58 -2.10 5.10
CA ILE A 164 27.39 -2.38 5.91
C ILE A 164 26.98 -3.84 5.73
N SER A 165 26.90 -4.55 6.86
CA SER A 165 26.47 -5.96 6.92
C SER A 165 25.05 -6.14 6.37
N ASN A 166 24.77 -7.31 5.80
CA ASN A 166 23.42 -7.68 5.37
C ASN A 166 22.42 -7.86 6.53
N SER A 167 22.90 -7.91 7.77
CA SER A 167 22.08 -7.90 8.99
C SER A 167 21.74 -6.49 9.49
N HIS A 168 22.34 -5.45 8.91
CA HIS A 168 22.11 -4.08 9.36
C HIS A 168 20.70 -3.60 8.98
N PRO A 169 20.02 -2.82 9.84
CA PRO A 169 18.64 -2.35 9.58
C PRO A 169 18.42 -1.69 8.23
N SER A 170 19.35 -0.85 7.77
CA SER A 170 19.25 -0.19 6.45
C SER A 170 19.33 -1.17 5.28
N TYR A 171 20.12 -2.26 5.41
CA TYR A 171 20.23 -3.28 4.36
C TYR A 171 18.95 -4.13 4.30
N ILE A 172 18.48 -4.59 5.47
CA ILE A 172 17.23 -5.35 5.59
C ILE A 172 16.04 -4.53 5.06
N THR A 173 15.91 -3.27 5.48
CA THR A 173 14.80 -2.40 5.02
C THR A 173 14.82 -2.19 3.51
N THR A 174 16.00 -1.99 2.92
CA THR A 174 16.14 -1.84 1.45
C THR A 174 15.84 -3.17 0.74
N SER A 175 16.23 -4.30 1.32
CA SER A 175 15.94 -5.64 0.77
C SER A 175 14.45 -5.96 0.77
N ILE A 176 13.71 -5.57 1.83
CA ILE A 176 12.24 -5.68 1.90
C ILE A 176 11.59 -4.85 0.78
N LYS A 177 12.07 -3.63 0.55
CA LYS A 177 11.58 -2.77 -0.54
C LYS A 177 11.85 -3.36 -1.92
N LEU A 178 13.05 -3.92 -2.13
CA LEU A 178 13.39 -4.61 -3.38
C LEU A 178 12.49 -5.84 -3.59
N ALA A 179 12.33 -6.70 -2.57
CA ALA A 179 11.44 -7.86 -2.64
C ALA A 179 9.99 -7.47 -2.96
N SER A 180 9.51 -6.36 -2.38
CA SER A 180 8.18 -5.82 -2.68
C SER A 180 8.04 -5.43 -4.17
N VAL A 181 9.03 -4.70 -4.71
CA VAL A 181 9.05 -4.31 -6.14
C VAL A 181 9.14 -5.54 -7.06
N LEU A 182 9.97 -6.52 -6.71
CA LEU A 182 10.08 -7.77 -7.47
C LEU A 182 8.73 -8.50 -7.52
N GLY A 183 8.03 -8.59 -6.38
CA GLY A 183 6.71 -9.19 -6.30
C GLY A 183 5.67 -8.44 -7.13
N ASP A 184 5.66 -7.11 -7.06
CA ASP A 184 4.76 -6.27 -7.87
C ASP A 184 5.08 -6.36 -9.38
N LYS A 185 6.32 -6.67 -9.77
CA LYS A 185 6.71 -6.97 -11.17
C LYS A 185 6.41 -8.42 -11.60
N GLY A 186 5.89 -9.25 -10.71
CA GLY A 186 5.60 -10.66 -10.98
C GLY A 186 6.80 -11.60 -10.84
N ASN A 187 7.95 -11.12 -10.37
CA ASN A 187 9.06 -11.98 -10.00
C ASN A 187 8.83 -12.57 -8.59
N ILE A 188 7.88 -13.49 -8.52
CA ILE A 188 7.35 -14.03 -7.26
C ILE A 188 8.40 -14.83 -6.50
N HIS A 189 9.22 -15.61 -7.21
CA HIS A 189 10.23 -16.46 -6.56
C HIS A 189 11.30 -15.63 -5.84
N ASP A 190 11.89 -14.65 -6.53
CA ASP A 190 12.96 -13.83 -5.93
C ASP A 190 12.42 -12.94 -4.81
N ALA A 191 11.18 -12.46 -4.94
CA ALA A 191 10.50 -11.74 -3.88
C ALA A 191 10.32 -12.61 -2.63
N ASP A 192 9.79 -13.83 -2.79
CA ASP A 192 9.59 -14.79 -1.69
C ASP A 192 10.91 -15.11 -0.96
N VAL A 193 11.97 -15.41 -1.72
CA VAL A 193 13.30 -15.66 -1.18
C VAL A 193 13.83 -14.43 -0.43
N GLY A 194 13.66 -13.23 -1.00
CA GLY A 194 14.08 -11.97 -0.40
C GLY A 194 13.37 -11.67 0.93
N PHE A 195 12.05 -11.84 0.99
CA PHE A 195 11.27 -11.67 2.22
C PHE A 195 11.68 -12.67 3.30
N LYS A 196 11.76 -13.96 2.96
CA LYS A 196 12.18 -15.01 3.89
C LYS A 196 13.57 -14.76 4.44
N HIS A 197 14.52 -14.33 3.59
CA HIS A 197 15.86 -13.97 4.02
C HIS A 197 15.83 -12.84 5.05
N CYS A 198 15.06 -11.77 4.81
CA CYS A 198 14.95 -10.63 5.74
C CYS A 198 14.35 -11.06 7.09
N ILE A 199 13.28 -11.86 7.07
CA ILE A 199 12.62 -12.39 8.27
C ILE A 199 13.59 -13.26 9.08
N THR A 200 14.28 -14.20 8.43
CA THR A 200 15.25 -15.07 9.10
C THR A 200 16.40 -14.27 9.72
N LYS A 201 17.01 -13.35 8.97
CA LYS A 201 18.12 -12.54 9.46
C LYS A 201 17.72 -11.65 10.62
N GLN A 202 16.55 -11.05 10.56
CA GLN A 202 16.08 -10.18 11.63
C GLN A 202 15.72 -10.97 12.88
N LYS A 203 15.16 -12.18 12.74
CA LYS A 203 14.92 -13.09 13.86
C LYS A 203 16.22 -13.55 14.54
N GLU A 204 17.24 -13.88 13.75
CA GLU A 204 18.59 -14.19 14.27
C GLU A 204 19.18 -13.00 15.05
N ASN A 205 19.00 -11.78 14.53
CA ASN A 205 19.49 -10.56 15.17
C ASN A 205 18.79 -10.29 16.51
N ILE A 206 17.47 -10.44 16.57
CA ILE A 206 16.70 -10.35 17.83
C ILE A 206 17.23 -11.36 18.86
N ASN A 207 17.35 -12.63 18.49
CA ASN A 207 17.85 -13.66 19.40
C ASN A 207 19.27 -13.37 19.92
N LYS A 208 20.11 -12.71 19.11
CA LYS A 208 21.44 -12.30 19.51
C LYS A 208 21.37 -11.16 20.55
N ILE A 209 20.60 -10.11 20.25
CA ILE A 209 20.42 -8.96 21.14
C ILE A 209 19.81 -9.41 22.48
N GLU A 210 18.79 -10.27 22.47
CA GLU A 210 18.15 -10.76 23.71
C GLU A 210 19.14 -11.53 24.61
N LYS A 211 20.04 -12.32 24.01
CA LYS A 211 21.10 -13.01 24.75
C LYS A 211 22.13 -12.05 25.34
N GLU A 212 22.45 -10.97 24.63
CA GLU A 212 23.40 -9.96 25.10
C GLU A 212 22.81 -9.08 26.19
N LEU A 213 21.51 -8.79 26.13
CA LEU A 213 20.80 -7.95 27.11
C LEU A 213 20.38 -8.69 28.39
N ASN A 214 20.49 -10.02 28.46
CA ASN A 214 20.12 -10.82 29.64
C ASN A 214 18.71 -10.52 30.19
N GLY A 215 17.75 -10.18 29.31
CA GLY A 215 16.37 -9.86 29.68
C GLY A 215 16.09 -8.38 29.94
N GLU A 216 17.08 -7.49 29.83
CA GLU A 216 16.84 -6.03 29.86
C GLU A 216 16.18 -5.56 28.57
N ILE A 217 15.09 -4.77 28.71
CA ILE A 217 14.43 -4.13 27.57
C ILE A 217 15.05 -2.75 27.36
N ASN A 218 15.56 -2.50 26.15
CA ASN A 218 16.08 -1.21 25.74
C ASN A 218 15.63 -0.86 24.31
N ASN A 219 16.03 0.32 23.82
CA ASN A 219 15.64 0.78 22.49
C ASN A 219 16.21 -0.09 21.35
N GLU A 220 17.34 -0.77 21.56
CA GLU A 220 17.95 -1.62 20.53
C GLU A 220 17.09 -2.85 20.24
N ILE A 221 16.66 -3.58 21.27
CA ILE A 221 15.76 -4.73 21.10
C ILE A 221 14.39 -4.30 20.57
N LEU A 222 13.84 -3.18 21.05
CA LEU A 222 12.57 -2.65 20.55
C LEU A 222 12.64 -2.29 19.06
N ASN A 223 13.71 -1.62 18.63
CA ASN A 223 13.94 -1.30 17.21
C ASN A 223 14.12 -2.56 16.36
N ALA A 224 14.80 -3.58 16.89
CA ALA A 224 14.97 -4.85 16.19
C ALA A 224 13.63 -5.59 16.02
N LYS A 225 12.80 -5.64 17.07
CA LYS A 225 11.44 -6.18 17.02
C LYS A 225 10.54 -5.40 16.07
N ALA A 226 10.65 -4.07 16.06
CA ALA A 226 9.89 -3.20 15.16
C ALA A 226 10.21 -3.49 13.68
N LEU A 227 11.49 -3.63 13.34
CA LEU A 227 11.91 -4.01 11.97
C LEU A 227 11.47 -5.44 11.60
N TYR A 228 11.42 -6.36 12.56
CA TYR A 228 10.89 -7.70 12.35
C TYR A 228 9.40 -7.66 12.04
N GLY A 229 8.60 -6.95 12.85
CA GLY A 229 7.19 -6.71 12.57
C GLY A 229 6.95 -6.08 11.20
N TYR A 230 7.79 -5.14 10.78
CA TYR A 230 7.74 -4.56 9.44
C TYR A 230 7.99 -5.61 8.33
N ALA A 231 8.97 -6.50 8.51
CA ALA A 231 9.24 -7.57 7.55
C ALA A 231 8.08 -8.58 7.43
N LEU A 232 7.50 -8.99 8.57
CA LEU A 232 6.35 -9.89 8.63
C LEU A 232 5.13 -9.27 7.93
N ASN A 233 4.85 -7.99 8.21
CA ASN A 233 3.77 -7.25 7.58
C ASN A 233 3.96 -7.11 6.06
N ALA A 234 5.17 -6.79 5.61
CA ALA A 234 5.45 -6.68 4.18
C ALA A 234 5.29 -8.03 3.46
N TYR A 235 5.71 -9.12 4.10
CA TYR A 235 5.56 -10.47 3.55
C TYR A 235 4.09 -10.94 3.56
N SER A 236 3.31 -10.64 4.60
CA SER A 236 1.87 -10.95 4.60
C SER A 236 1.14 -10.25 3.45
N HIS A 237 1.49 -9.00 3.17
CA HIS A 237 0.96 -8.25 2.01
C HIS A 237 1.33 -8.91 0.69
N PHE A 238 2.59 -9.34 0.55
CA PHE A 238 3.06 -10.08 -0.62
C PHE A 238 2.28 -11.38 -0.83
N LEU A 239 2.03 -12.15 0.24
CA LEU A 239 1.27 -13.39 0.19
C LEU A 239 -0.19 -13.17 -0.18
N VAL A 240 -0.85 -12.13 0.35
CA VAL A 240 -2.24 -11.79 -0.05
C VAL A 240 -2.32 -11.47 -1.54
N LYS A 241 -1.36 -10.69 -2.06
CA LYS A 241 -1.32 -10.28 -3.48
C LYS A 241 -0.99 -11.44 -4.43
N ASN A 242 -0.05 -12.30 -4.07
CA ASN A 242 0.58 -13.24 -5.01
C ASN A 242 0.36 -14.72 -4.69
N GLY A 243 -0.10 -15.04 -3.49
CA GLY A 243 -0.20 -16.42 -2.99
C GLY A 243 -1.54 -17.11 -3.22
N GLY A 244 -2.60 -16.34 -3.53
CA GLY A 244 -3.96 -16.85 -3.64
C GLY A 244 -4.49 -17.49 -2.35
N ASP A 245 -5.62 -18.18 -2.43
CA ASP A 245 -6.32 -18.77 -1.28
C ASP A 245 -5.44 -19.73 -0.45
N LYS A 246 -4.49 -20.42 -1.10
CA LYS A 246 -3.63 -21.43 -0.45
C LYS A 246 -2.69 -20.83 0.59
N LEU A 247 -2.20 -19.61 0.36
CA LEU A 247 -1.24 -18.95 1.25
C LEU A 247 -1.92 -17.95 2.19
N MET A 248 -3.26 -17.87 2.17
CA MET A 248 -4.00 -16.91 3.00
C MET A 248 -3.88 -17.20 4.51
N ASN A 249 -3.82 -18.47 4.90
CA ASN A 249 -3.60 -18.83 6.31
C ASN A 249 -2.19 -18.43 6.77
N GLU A 250 -1.20 -18.58 5.91
CA GLU A 250 0.18 -18.16 6.17
C GLU A 250 0.27 -16.63 6.27
N ALA A 251 -0.39 -15.90 5.35
CA ALA A 251 -0.48 -14.43 5.40
C ALA A 251 -1.11 -13.93 6.72
N GLN A 252 -2.20 -14.56 7.16
CA GLN A 252 -2.84 -14.26 8.44
C GLN A 252 -1.93 -14.54 9.64
N SER A 253 -1.15 -15.61 9.61
CA SER A 253 -0.17 -15.89 10.66
C SER A 253 0.87 -14.77 10.76
N TYR A 254 1.45 -14.35 9.63
CA TYR A 254 2.47 -13.30 9.62
C TYR A 254 1.95 -11.94 10.07
N ILE A 255 0.73 -11.56 9.67
CA ILE A 255 0.17 -10.29 10.15
C ILE A 255 -0.20 -10.36 11.63
N ASN A 256 -0.65 -11.50 12.15
CA ASN A 256 -0.95 -11.65 13.58
C ASN A 256 0.31 -11.48 14.42
N ASP A 257 1.42 -12.12 14.02
CA ASP A 257 2.71 -11.94 14.69
C ASP A 257 3.17 -10.46 14.63
N ALA A 258 2.94 -9.77 13.50
CA ALA A 258 3.25 -8.35 13.37
C ALA A 258 2.37 -7.46 14.27
N ILE A 259 1.07 -7.78 14.42
CA ILE A 259 0.15 -7.08 15.32
C ILE A 259 0.57 -7.29 16.77
N GLU A 260 0.94 -8.51 17.16
CA GLU A 260 1.41 -8.84 18.51
C GLU A 260 2.66 -8.02 18.87
N LEU A 261 3.66 -7.99 17.99
CA LEU A 261 4.86 -7.16 18.16
C LEU A 261 4.51 -5.67 18.25
N SER A 262 3.60 -5.19 17.41
CA SER A 262 3.16 -3.79 17.45
C SER A 262 2.47 -3.45 18.79
N ASN A 263 1.65 -4.37 19.32
CA ASN A 263 1.01 -4.21 20.62
C ASN A 263 2.02 -4.23 21.76
N GLU A 264 3.05 -5.08 21.70
CA GLU A 264 4.14 -5.11 22.69
C GLU A 264 4.90 -3.77 22.73
N ILE A 265 5.22 -3.21 21.56
CA ILE A 265 6.09 -2.03 21.44
C ILE A 265 5.32 -0.72 21.69
N TYR A 266 4.13 -0.58 21.11
CA TYR A 266 3.39 0.69 21.08
C TYR A 266 2.12 0.70 21.94
N GLY A 267 1.68 -0.48 22.39
CA GLY A 267 0.42 -0.67 23.09
C GLY A 267 -0.77 -0.98 22.17
N GLU A 268 -1.76 -1.62 22.76
CA GLU A 268 -3.04 -1.93 22.11
C GLU A 268 -3.76 -0.62 21.74
N ASN A 269 -4.34 -0.56 20.52
CA ASN A 269 -5.01 0.62 19.97
C ASN A 269 -4.11 1.85 19.75
N SER A 270 -2.78 1.69 19.79
CA SER A 270 -1.88 2.75 19.32
C SER A 270 -2.12 3.07 17.84
N GLN A 271 -1.88 4.32 17.43
CA GLN A 271 -2.02 4.73 16.04
C GLN A 271 -1.19 3.82 15.10
N SER A 272 0.00 3.40 15.52
CA SER A 272 0.87 2.47 14.80
C SER A 272 0.21 1.10 14.56
N THR A 273 -0.35 0.48 15.61
CA THR A 273 -1.06 -0.79 15.51
C THR A 273 -2.29 -0.66 14.61
N LEU A 274 -3.08 0.41 14.78
CA LEU A 274 -4.28 0.64 13.99
C LEU A 274 -3.98 0.84 12.50
N HIS A 275 -2.90 1.55 12.16
CA HIS A 275 -2.42 1.66 10.78
C HIS A 275 -2.03 0.32 10.19
N LEU A 276 -1.30 -0.52 10.95
CA LEU A 276 -0.89 -1.85 10.51
C LEU A 276 -2.10 -2.72 10.16
N ILE A 277 -3.10 -2.79 11.06
CA ILE A 277 -4.35 -3.54 10.84
C ILE A 277 -5.12 -3.00 9.64
N ASN A 278 -5.31 -1.67 9.58
CA ASN A 278 -6.07 -1.04 8.51
C ASN A 278 -5.42 -1.24 7.14
N ASN A 279 -4.09 -1.21 7.07
CA ASN A 279 -3.34 -1.42 5.83
C ASN A 279 -3.44 -2.87 5.35
N PHE A 280 -3.34 -3.85 6.25
CA PHE A 280 -3.57 -5.25 5.89
C PHE A 280 -5.00 -5.49 5.39
N ALA A 281 -5.99 -4.92 6.06
CA ALA A 281 -7.39 -5.01 5.65
C ALA A 281 -7.61 -4.36 4.27
N ALA A 282 -6.99 -3.21 4.00
CA ALA A 282 -7.04 -2.57 2.69
C ALA A 282 -6.45 -3.48 1.58
N VAL A 283 -5.32 -4.14 1.85
CA VAL A 283 -4.73 -5.11 0.91
C VAL A 283 -5.66 -6.31 0.68
N CYS A 284 -6.33 -6.79 1.73
CA CYS A 284 -7.33 -7.85 1.61
C CYS A 284 -8.51 -7.42 0.73
N ILE A 285 -9.10 -6.24 0.96
CA ILE A 285 -10.19 -5.66 0.15
C ILE A 285 -9.77 -5.55 -1.31
N MET A 286 -8.57 -5.01 -1.58
CA MET A 286 -8.04 -4.85 -2.93
C MET A 286 -7.84 -6.18 -3.69
N ASN A 287 -7.77 -7.29 -2.96
CA ASN A 287 -7.64 -8.64 -3.52
C ASN A 287 -8.91 -9.49 -3.28
N ASN A 288 -10.05 -8.85 -3.00
CA ASN A 288 -11.37 -9.47 -2.80
C ASN A 288 -11.50 -10.41 -1.57
N TYR A 289 -10.58 -10.33 -0.61
CA TYR A 289 -10.66 -11.07 0.65
C TYR A 289 -11.48 -10.29 1.69
N PHE A 290 -12.74 -10.03 1.38
CA PHE A 290 -13.61 -9.15 2.16
C PHE A 290 -13.93 -9.69 3.55
N ASP A 291 -14.20 -10.99 3.70
CA ASP A 291 -14.47 -11.60 5.02
C ASP A 291 -13.29 -11.48 5.98
N ILE A 292 -12.06 -11.60 5.45
CA ILE A 292 -10.83 -11.47 6.23
C ILE A 292 -10.65 -10.01 6.65
N ALA A 293 -10.76 -9.07 5.71
CA ALA A 293 -10.69 -7.65 6.01
C ALA A 293 -11.72 -7.24 7.08
N LYS A 294 -12.96 -7.72 6.93
CA LYS A 294 -14.05 -7.50 7.88
C LYS A 294 -13.65 -7.96 9.29
N LYS A 295 -13.18 -9.20 9.44
CA LYS A 295 -12.76 -9.77 10.74
C LYS A 295 -11.74 -8.87 11.46
N TYR A 296 -10.65 -8.50 10.79
CA TYR A 296 -9.59 -7.68 11.39
C TYR A 296 -10.08 -6.27 11.76
N LEU A 297 -10.90 -5.66 10.91
CA LEU A 297 -11.43 -4.31 11.16
C LEU A 297 -12.47 -4.28 12.28
N GLU A 298 -13.36 -5.27 12.36
CA GLU A 298 -14.36 -5.38 13.43
C GLU A 298 -13.70 -5.56 14.80
N GLU A 299 -12.69 -6.42 14.88
CA GLU A 299 -11.95 -6.66 16.11
C GLU A 299 -11.26 -5.38 16.61
N ALA A 300 -10.54 -4.69 15.73
CA ALA A 300 -9.83 -3.45 16.07
C ALA A 300 -10.78 -2.27 16.35
N ILE A 301 -11.90 -2.15 15.64
CA ILE A 301 -12.89 -1.09 15.94
C ILE A 301 -13.56 -1.33 17.30
N LYS A 302 -13.86 -2.59 17.63
CA LYS A 302 -14.48 -2.96 18.91
C LYS A 302 -13.57 -2.68 20.11
N SER A 303 -12.25 -2.81 19.96
CA SER A 303 -11.29 -2.46 21.01
C SER A 303 -11.19 -0.94 21.20
N ILE A 304 -11.27 -0.14 20.13
CA ILE A 304 -11.27 1.34 20.19
C ILE A 304 -12.52 1.89 20.89
N GLU A 305 -13.72 1.36 20.61
CA GLU A 305 -14.99 1.92 21.13
C GLU A 305 -15.08 1.97 22.67
N LYS A 306 -14.23 1.21 23.37
CA LYS A 306 -14.15 1.21 24.83
C LYS A 306 -13.34 2.40 25.39
N ASN A 307 -12.54 3.08 24.57
CA ASN A 307 -11.61 4.14 25.00
C ASN A 307 -11.47 5.27 23.96
N LYS A 308 -11.99 6.45 24.32
CA LYS A 308 -11.52 7.80 23.88
C LYS A 308 -11.61 8.20 22.39
N GLU A 309 -11.09 9.41 22.16
CA GLU A 309 -11.29 10.34 21.04
C GLU A 309 -11.07 9.74 19.65
N ILE A 310 -11.77 10.29 18.67
CA ILE A 310 -11.73 9.82 17.28
C ILE A 310 -10.50 10.41 16.58
N GLU A 311 -9.58 9.54 16.20
CA GLU A 311 -8.43 9.88 15.36
C GLU A 311 -8.74 9.78 13.85
N GLU A 312 -7.87 10.37 13.01
CA GLU A 312 -8.02 10.30 11.54
C GLU A 312 -7.97 8.86 11.01
N ILE A 313 -7.15 7.98 11.62
CA ILE A 313 -7.04 6.58 11.20
C ILE A 313 -8.36 5.81 11.34
N VAL A 314 -9.14 6.11 12.39
CA VAL A 314 -10.43 5.47 12.65
C VAL A 314 -11.44 5.76 11.53
N ILE A 315 -11.37 6.93 10.90
CA ILE A 315 -12.21 7.26 9.74
C ILE A 315 -11.91 6.33 8.56
N GLY A 316 -10.63 6.10 8.29
CA GLY A 316 -10.19 5.15 7.25
C GLY A 316 -10.67 3.73 7.53
N MET A 317 -10.58 3.29 8.79
CA MET A 317 -11.07 1.98 9.21
C MET A 317 -12.58 1.83 9.05
N TYR A 318 -13.37 2.85 9.38
CA TYR A 318 -14.83 2.81 9.15
C TYR A 318 -15.18 2.71 7.66
N CYS A 319 -14.47 3.42 6.79
CA CYS A 319 -14.68 3.31 5.35
C CYS A 319 -14.30 1.90 4.84
N ASN A 320 -13.14 1.38 5.25
CA ASN A 320 -12.72 0.03 4.84
C ASN A 320 -13.65 -1.06 5.37
N LEU A 321 -14.18 -0.89 6.59
CA LEU A 321 -15.14 -1.83 7.16
C LEU A 321 -16.48 -1.76 6.42
N ALA A 322 -16.94 -0.55 6.07
CA ALA A 322 -18.13 -0.39 5.24
C ALA A 322 -17.98 -1.10 3.88
N GLU A 323 -16.80 -1.02 3.27
CA GLU A 323 -16.50 -1.71 2.01
C GLU A 323 -16.56 -3.24 2.17
N ALA A 324 -15.90 -3.77 3.19
CA ALA A 324 -15.90 -5.20 3.48
C ALA A 324 -17.31 -5.71 3.84
N LEU A 325 -18.09 -4.94 4.60
CA LEU A 325 -19.48 -5.26 4.93
C LEU A 325 -20.37 -5.27 3.69
N TYR A 326 -20.18 -4.31 2.78
CA TYR A 326 -20.95 -4.24 1.54
C TYR A 326 -20.75 -5.51 0.71
N HIS A 327 -19.49 -5.88 0.47
CA HIS A 327 -19.13 -7.02 -0.35
C HIS A 327 -19.42 -8.39 0.31
N THR A 328 -19.65 -8.43 1.62
CA THR A 328 -20.10 -9.63 2.35
C THR A 328 -21.62 -9.70 2.52
N GLY A 329 -22.38 -8.85 1.82
CA GLY A 329 -23.85 -8.84 1.84
C GLY A 329 -24.48 -8.07 3.01
N ASN A 330 -23.67 -7.50 3.91
CA ASN A 330 -24.12 -6.72 5.07
C ASN A 330 -24.38 -5.25 4.72
N SER A 331 -25.14 -5.02 3.64
CA SER A 331 -25.39 -3.68 3.06
C SER A 331 -25.92 -2.66 4.08
N ARG A 332 -26.80 -3.06 5.00
CA ARG A 332 -27.34 -2.14 6.01
C ARG A 332 -26.26 -1.63 6.96
N GLU A 333 -25.38 -2.53 7.42
CA GLU A 333 -24.29 -2.16 8.32
C GLU A 333 -23.21 -1.35 7.59
N ALA A 334 -22.93 -1.67 6.33
CA ALA A 334 -22.05 -0.87 5.49
C ALA A 334 -22.49 0.60 5.44
N GLY A 335 -23.78 0.85 5.20
CA GLY A 335 -24.35 2.20 5.23
C GLY A 335 -24.24 2.89 6.60
N ASN A 336 -24.36 2.13 7.70
CA ASN A 336 -24.19 2.66 9.05
C ASN A 336 -22.74 3.11 9.30
N PHE A 337 -21.75 2.29 8.94
CA PHE A 337 -20.33 2.62 9.13
C PHE A 337 -19.88 3.77 8.22
N ALA A 338 -20.34 3.85 6.97
CA ALA A 338 -20.08 4.99 6.10
C ALA A 338 -20.66 6.29 6.68
N ARG A 339 -21.88 6.25 7.23
CA ARG A 339 -22.48 7.39 7.93
C ARG A 339 -21.69 7.76 9.20
N LYS A 340 -21.22 6.76 9.95
CA LYS A 340 -20.38 6.94 11.13
C LYS A 340 -19.10 7.69 10.76
N ALA A 341 -18.39 7.26 9.70
CA ALA A 341 -17.20 7.94 9.18
C ALA A 341 -17.46 9.43 8.86
N ILE A 342 -18.58 9.75 8.21
CA ILE A 342 -18.95 11.14 7.90
C ILE A 342 -19.21 11.97 9.16
N ILE A 343 -19.96 11.43 10.13
CA ILE A 343 -20.29 12.16 11.37
C ILE A 343 -19.02 12.40 12.19
N SER A 344 -18.21 11.35 12.34
CA SER A 344 -16.97 11.35 13.11
C SER A 344 -15.91 12.29 12.50
N SER A 345 -15.82 12.37 11.17
CA SER A 345 -14.85 13.22 10.49
C SER A 345 -15.13 14.73 10.57
N LYS A 346 -16.32 15.16 11.00
CA LYS A 346 -16.67 16.60 11.12
C LYS A 346 -15.75 17.39 12.07
N LYS A 347 -15.15 16.70 13.04
CA LYS A 347 -14.23 17.30 14.02
C LYS A 347 -12.77 17.31 13.55
N LEU A 348 -12.49 16.71 12.39
CA LEU A 348 -11.14 16.52 11.85
C LEU A 348 -10.86 17.51 10.71
N SER A 349 -9.71 17.35 10.06
CA SER A 349 -9.30 18.22 8.95
C SER A 349 -10.29 18.18 7.78
N LYS A 350 -10.39 19.30 7.04
CA LYS A 350 -11.28 19.41 5.86
C LYS A 350 -11.04 18.31 4.83
N ASN A 351 -9.78 17.89 4.67
CA ASN A 351 -9.41 16.83 3.74
C ASN A 351 -9.99 15.48 4.17
N VAL A 352 -9.89 15.13 5.45
CA VAL A 352 -10.46 13.89 6.00
C VAL A 352 -11.99 13.90 5.93
N HIS A 353 -12.62 15.04 6.24
CA HIS A 353 -14.07 15.16 6.10
C HIS A 353 -14.55 15.03 4.66
N SER A 354 -13.87 15.70 3.72
CA SER A 354 -14.17 15.60 2.29
C SER A 354 -14.01 14.18 1.77
N PHE A 355 -12.98 13.46 2.25
CA PHE A 355 -12.76 12.05 1.92
C PHE A 355 -13.95 11.19 2.36
N ALA A 356 -14.36 11.29 3.63
CA ALA A 356 -15.46 10.50 4.16
C ALA A 356 -16.80 10.80 3.47
N LEU A 357 -17.06 12.07 3.13
CA LEU A 357 -18.24 12.47 2.35
C LEU A 357 -18.27 11.84 0.96
N SER A 358 -17.15 11.95 0.23
CA SER A 358 -17.00 11.35 -1.09
C SER A 358 -17.27 9.85 -1.03
N TYR A 359 -16.60 9.14 -0.13
CA TYR A 359 -16.78 7.69 0.03
C TYR A 359 -18.25 7.32 0.33
N GLY A 360 -18.89 7.98 1.29
CA GLY A 360 -20.27 7.66 1.67
C GLY A 360 -21.33 8.03 0.62
N GLU A 361 -21.07 9.01 -0.25
CA GLU A 361 -21.89 9.29 -1.43
C GLU A 361 -21.80 8.17 -2.46
N GLU A 362 -20.59 7.67 -2.68
CA GLU A 362 -20.30 6.65 -3.68
C GLU A 362 -20.89 5.30 -3.29
N LEU A 363 -20.63 4.85 -2.06
CA LEU A 363 -21.21 3.61 -1.54
C LEU A 363 -22.74 3.64 -1.63
N ARG A 364 -23.36 4.74 -1.23
CA ARG A 364 -24.82 4.92 -1.33
C ARG A 364 -25.33 4.88 -2.78
N ASN A 365 -24.59 5.44 -3.72
CA ASN A 365 -24.95 5.39 -5.14
C ASN A 365 -24.83 3.96 -5.70
N THR A 366 -23.82 3.21 -5.28
CA THR A 366 -23.63 1.80 -5.63
C THR A 366 -24.79 0.95 -5.08
N MET A 367 -25.09 1.05 -3.78
CA MET A 367 -26.20 0.34 -3.14
C MET A 367 -27.55 0.60 -3.84
N LYS A 368 -27.82 1.85 -4.26
CA LYS A 368 -29.04 2.22 -5.01
C LYS A 368 -29.11 1.62 -6.40
N LYS A 369 -27.97 1.42 -7.07
CA LYS A 369 -27.93 0.78 -8.38
C LYS A 369 -28.22 -0.71 -8.23
N ASP A 370 -27.57 -1.38 -7.29
CA ASP A 370 -27.71 -2.82 -7.09
C ASP A 370 -29.14 -3.18 -6.68
N HIS A 371 -29.75 -2.41 -5.76
CA HIS A 371 -31.17 -2.61 -5.40
C HIS A 371 -32.14 -2.43 -6.58
N ARG A 372 -31.82 -1.55 -7.55
CA ARG A 372 -32.63 -1.40 -8.77
C ARG A 372 -32.45 -2.58 -9.72
N TYR A 373 -31.25 -3.16 -9.80
CA TYR A 373 -30.99 -4.35 -10.61
C TYR A 373 -31.68 -5.59 -10.04
N GLU A 374 -31.60 -5.80 -8.72
CA GLU A 374 -32.33 -6.87 -8.03
C GLU A 374 -33.83 -6.79 -8.32
N LYS A 375 -34.44 -5.61 -8.13
CA LYS A 375 -35.86 -5.42 -8.41
C LYS A 375 -36.23 -5.78 -9.85
N LYS A 376 -35.42 -5.37 -10.84
CA LYS A 376 -35.67 -5.71 -12.25
C LYS A 376 -35.62 -7.21 -12.51
N TRP A 377 -34.72 -7.94 -11.86
CA TRP A 377 -34.61 -9.40 -11.98
C TRP A 377 -35.84 -10.13 -11.45
N PHE A 378 -36.52 -9.60 -10.44
CA PHE A 378 -37.76 -10.20 -9.90
C PHE A 378 -39.01 -9.97 -10.77
N PHE A 379 -38.93 -9.12 -11.81
CA PHE A 379 -40.05 -8.83 -12.72
C PHE A 379 -39.91 -9.52 -14.10
N PHE A 380 -38.89 -10.38 -14.28
CA PHE A 380 -38.76 -11.33 -15.38
C PHE A 380 -38.85 -12.75 -14.81
#